data_AF-T1CMA2-F1
#
_entry.id   AF-T1CMA2-F1
#
_cell.length_a   1.000
_cell.length_b   1.000
_cell.length_c   1.000
_cell.angle_alpha   90.00
_cell.angle_beta   90.00
_cell.angle_gamma   90.00
#
_symmetry.space_group_name_H-M   'P 1'
#
loop_
_entity.id
_entity.type
_entity.pdbx_description
1 polymer ?
#
loop_
_entity_poly.entity_id
_entity_poly.type
_entity_poly.pdbx_seq_one_letter_code
_entity_poly.pdbx_strand_id
1 'polypeptide(L)'
;MNEAISKAQYALKAKIFYFLFSKLNILILVCVYVFSDSLDAFLIAYIALALLAYKFVFSQTKMDNPYKTYLLDFISRFIKNLRSNV
;
A
#
# COMPACT_ATOMS: atom_id res chain seq x y z
N MET A 1 -3.74 25.17 20.39
CA MET A 1 -3.36 23.83 19.89
C MET A 1 -2.28 24.04 18.84
N ASN A 2 -1.07 23.51 19.05
CA ASN A 2 0.13 23.88 18.28
C ASN A 2 -0.11 23.63 16.78
N GLU A 3 -0.03 24.66 15.93
CA GLU A 3 -0.38 24.60 14.50
C GLU A 3 0.38 23.48 13.77
N ALA A 4 1.62 23.24 14.18
CA ALA A 4 2.45 22.14 13.67
C ALA A 4 1.82 20.76 13.88
N ILE A 5 1.18 20.53 15.03
CA ILE A 5 0.51 19.26 15.36
C ILE A 5 -0.75 19.09 14.49
N SER A 6 -1.52 20.16 14.32
CA SER A 6 -2.73 20.15 13.48
C SER A 6 -2.39 19.87 12.00
N LYS A 7 -1.33 20.50 11.49
CA LYS A 7 -0.84 20.28 10.12
C LYS A 7 -0.35 18.84 9.90
N ALA A 8 0.37 18.28 10.87
CA ALA A 8 0.83 16.89 10.80
C ALA A 8 -0.34 15.89 10.80
N GLN A 9 -1.34 16.09 11.66
CA GLN A 9 -2.54 15.26 11.69
C GLN A 9 -3.35 15.35 10.39
N TYR A 10 -3.49 16.55 9.82
CA TYR A 10 -4.16 16.76 8.55
C TYR A 10 -3.47 16.01 7.40
N ALA A 11 -2.13 16.11 7.32
CA ALA A 11 -1.35 15.38 6.33
C ALA A 11 -1.50 13.86 6.47
N LEU A 12 -1.57 13.36 7.71
CA LEU A 12 -1.73 11.92 7.99
C LEU A 12 -3.12 11.41 7.57
N LYS A 13 -4.17 12.18 7.87
CA LYS A 13 -5.54 11.89 7.42
C LYS A 13 -5.63 11.90 5.89
N ALA A 14 -5.07 12.92 5.24
CA ALA A 14 -5.05 13.01 3.79
C ALA A 14 -4.36 11.79 3.15
N LYS A 15 -3.21 11.34 3.69
CA LYS A 15 -2.49 10.15 3.20
C LYS A 15 -3.34 8.88 3.24
N ILE A 16 -4.09 8.64 4.34
CA ILE A 16 -4.98 7.48 4.46
C ILE A 16 -6.09 7.54 3.42
N PHE A 17 -6.75 8.69 3.26
CA PHE A 17 -7.79 8.86 2.24
C PHE A 17 -7.23 8.61 0.82
N TYR A 18 -6.07 9.19 0.51
CA TYR A 18 -5.41 8.95 -0.78
C TYR A 18 -5.02 7.49 -1.00
N PHE A 19 -4.68 6.74 0.06
CA PHE A 19 -4.39 5.32 -0.02
C PHE A 19 -5.67 4.51 -0.29
N LEU A 20 -6.75 4.79 0.43
CA LEU A 20 -8.02 4.06 0.29
C LEU A 20 -8.55 4.11 -1.15
N PHE A 21 -8.41 5.26 -1.83
CA PHE A 21 -8.80 5.42 -3.23
C PHE A 21 -7.68 5.13 -4.24
N SER A 22 -6.53 4.64 -3.78
CA SER A 22 -5.42 4.30 -4.67
C SER A 22 -5.67 3.01 -5.44
N LYS A 23 -5.12 2.91 -6.65
CA LYS A 23 -5.10 1.68 -7.44
C LYS A 23 -4.53 0.48 -6.66
N LEU A 24 -3.60 0.74 -5.73
CA LEU A 24 -3.01 -0.28 -4.87
C LEU A 24 -4.02 -0.86 -3.89
N ASN A 25 -4.80 -0.02 -3.21
CA ASN A 25 -5.83 -0.49 -2.29
C ASN A 25 -6.97 -1.21 -3.02
N ILE A 26 -7.34 -0.74 -4.22
CA ILE A 26 -8.31 -1.43 -5.09
C ILE A 26 -7.79 -2.82 -5.49
N LEU A 27 -6.51 -2.93 -5.86
CA LEU A 27 -5.90 -4.22 -6.18
C LEU A 27 -5.91 -5.17 -4.98
N ILE A 28 -5.55 -4.68 -3.79
CA ILE A 28 -5.59 -5.47 -2.54
C ILE A 28 -7.00 -5.97 -2.26
N LEU A 29 -8.01 -5.09 -2.40
CA LEU A 29 -9.40 -5.46 -2.20
C LEU A 29 -9.85 -6.57 -3.17
N VAL A 30 -9.49 -6.46 -4.46
CA VAL A 30 -9.79 -7.48 -5.47
C VAL A 30 -9.07 -8.80 -5.16
N CYS A 31 -7.78 -8.75 -4.82
CA CYS A 31 -7.03 -9.95 -4.47
C CYS A 31 -7.65 -10.66 -3.26
N VAL A 32 -7.89 -9.93 -2.16
CA VAL A 32 -8.46 -10.54 -0.96
C VAL A 32 -9.86 -11.07 -1.22
N TYR A 33 -10.67 -10.39 -2.03
CA TYR A 33 -12.00 -10.87 -2.43
C TYR A 33 -11.93 -12.22 -3.17
N VAL A 34 -10.97 -12.40 -4.08
CA VAL A 34 -10.82 -13.63 -4.87
C VAL A 34 -10.29 -14.81 -4.03
N PHE A 35 -9.48 -14.53 -3.00
CA PHE A 35 -8.81 -15.57 -2.21
C PHE A 35 -9.46 -15.86 -0.84
N SER A 36 -10.55 -15.18 -0.49
CA SER A 36 -11.20 -15.37 0.81
C SER A 36 -12.46 -16.22 0.68
N ASP A 37 -12.51 -17.32 1.42
CA ASP A 37 -13.64 -18.25 1.41
C ASP A 37 -14.80 -17.82 2.34
N SER A 38 -14.56 -16.85 3.22
CA SER A 38 -15.55 -16.34 4.17
C SER A 38 -15.43 -14.82 4.36
N LEU A 39 -16.53 -14.20 4.81
CA LEU A 39 -16.58 -12.76 5.05
C LEU A 39 -15.61 -12.33 6.16
N ASP A 40 -15.48 -13.13 7.22
CA ASP A 40 -14.56 -12.86 8.32
C ASP A 40 -13.10 -12.94 7.86
N ALA A 41 -12.75 -13.97 7.08
CA ALA A 41 -11.42 -14.12 6.50
C ALA A 41 -11.09 -12.94 5.55
N PHE A 42 -12.07 -12.53 4.74
CA PHE A 42 -11.97 -11.37 3.87
C PHE A 42 -11.65 -10.09 4.66
N LEU A 43 -12.42 -9.78 5.71
CA LEU A 43 -12.23 -8.56 6.48
C LEU A 43 -10.87 -8.53 7.17
N ILE A 44 -10.47 -9.63 7.81
CA ILE A 44 -9.20 -9.73 8.52
C ILE A 44 -8.03 -9.58 7.54
N ALA A 45 -8.04 -10.35 6.44
CA ALA A 45 -6.98 -10.31 5.44
C ALA A 45 -6.91 -8.95 4.75
N TYR A 46 -8.05 -8.34 4.41
CA TYR A 46 -8.10 -7.02 3.78
C TYR A 46 -7.53 -5.95 4.70
N ILE A 47 -7.96 -5.89 5.96
CA ILE A 47 -7.46 -4.90 6.91
C ILE A 47 -5.96 -5.07 7.13
N ALA A 48 -5.48 -6.31 7.32
CA ALA A 48 -4.06 -6.59 7.52
C ALA A 48 -3.22 -6.17 6.30
N LEU A 49 -3.60 -6.59 5.10
CA LEU A 49 -2.88 -6.26 3.87
C LEU A 49 -2.96 -4.77 3.54
N ALA A 50 -4.11 -4.13 3.74
CA ALA A 50 -4.28 -2.69 3.54
C ALA A 50 -3.40 -1.88 4.50
N LEU A 51 -3.34 -2.25 5.78
CA LEU A 51 -2.46 -1.59 6.75
C LEU A 51 -0.98 -1.78 6.43
N LEU A 52 -0.58 -3.00 6.05
CA LEU A 52 0.80 -3.29 5.64
C LEU A 52 1.17 -2.50 4.38
N ALA A 53 0.32 -2.51 3.35
CA ALA A 53 0.55 -1.77 2.13
C ALA A 53 0.58 -0.25 2.36
N TYR A 54 -0.29 0.27 3.23
CA TYR A 54 -0.26 1.67 3.63
C TYR A 54 1.08 2.03 4.29
N LYS A 55 1.53 1.24 5.27
CA LYS A 55 2.74 1.50 6.05
C LYS A 55 4.03 1.33 5.23
N PHE A 56 4.11 0.28 4.42
CA PHE A 56 5.35 -0.08 3.72
C PHE A 56 5.43 0.41 2.28
N VAL A 57 4.31 0.49 1.57
CA VAL A 57 4.31 0.87 0.15
C VAL A 57 3.86 2.32 -0.01
N PHE A 58 2.70 2.68 0.52
CA PHE A 58 2.11 3.99 0.24
C PHE A 58 2.78 5.15 0.99
N SER A 59 3.08 4.94 2.28
CA SER A 59 3.81 5.91 3.11
C SER A 59 5.20 6.24 2.55
N GLN A 60 5.86 5.24 1.95
CA GLN A 60 7.18 5.41 1.34
C GLN A 60 7.16 6.01 -0.06
N THR A 61 6.04 5.97 -0.80
CA THR A 61 6.02 6.29 -2.23
C THR A 61 5.41 7.65 -2.60
N LYS A 62 4.56 8.26 -1.76
CA LYS A 62 3.72 9.40 -2.20
C LYS A 62 3.98 10.76 -1.57
N MET A 63 5.09 10.95 -0.85
CA MET A 63 5.65 12.27 -0.56
C MET A 63 7.18 12.18 -0.62
N ASP A 64 7.76 12.75 -1.68
CA ASP A 64 9.20 12.95 -1.94
C ASP A 64 10.17 11.96 -1.29
N ASN A 65 10.05 10.67 -1.64
CA ASN A 65 11.02 9.69 -1.17
C ASN A 65 11.84 9.13 -2.35
N PRO A 66 13.15 9.41 -2.43
CA PRO A 66 14.03 8.97 -3.52
C PRO A 66 14.15 7.43 -3.64
N TYR A 67 13.67 6.67 -2.66
CA TYR A 67 13.69 5.20 -2.66
C TYR A 67 12.63 4.55 -3.57
N LYS A 68 11.72 5.34 -4.15
CA LYS A 68 10.68 4.85 -5.08
C LYS A 68 11.28 4.18 -6.32
N THR A 69 12.41 4.70 -6.79
CA THR A 69 13.17 4.14 -7.90
C THR A 69 13.75 2.77 -7.55
N TYR A 70 14.20 2.58 -6.31
CA TYR A 70 14.78 1.32 -5.84
C TYR A 70 13.74 0.21 -5.67
N LEU A 71 12.55 0.52 -5.16
CA LEU A 71 11.47 -0.46 -5.04
C LEU A 71 10.97 -0.94 -6.42
N LEU A 72 10.81 -0.01 -7.37
CA LEU A 72 10.43 -0.33 -8.75
C LEU A 72 11.53 -1.15 -9.45
N ASP A 73 12.81 -0.83 -9.22
CA ASP A 73 13.92 -1.61 -9.76
C ASP A 73 13.99 -3.01 -9.14
N PHE A 74 13.72 -3.14 -7.84
CA PHE A 74 13.67 -4.43 -7.16
C PHE A 74 12.54 -5.32 -7.69
N ILE A 75 11.33 -4.77 -7.84
CA ILE A 75 10.18 -5.50 -8.40
C ILE A 75 10.44 -5.88 -9.87
N SER A 76 11.00 -4.97 -10.66
CA SER A 76 11.38 -5.22 -12.06
C SER A 76 12.38 -6.37 -12.18
N ARG A 77 13.42 -6.38 -11.34
CA ARG A 77 14.41 -7.47 -11.29
C ARG A 77 13.80 -8.79 -10.84
N PHE A 78 12.91 -8.75 -9.85
CA PHE A 78 12.22 -9.95 -9.36
C PHE A 78 11.35 -10.60 -10.45
N ILE A 79 10.60 -9.79 -11.21
CA ILE A 79 9.77 -10.27 -12.33
C ILE A 79 10.65 -10.83 -13.46
N LYS A 80 11.78 -10.18 -13.78
CA LYS A 80 12.73 -10.70 -14.78
C LYS A 80 13.33 -12.05 -14.36
N ASN A 81 13.69 -12.20 -13.09
CA ASN A 81 14.27 -13.45 -12.58
C ASN A 81 13.25 -14.60 -12.52
N LEU A 82 11.96 -14.31 -12.35
CA LEU A 82 10.91 -15.31 -12.47
C LEU A 82 10.72 -15.77 -13.92
N ARG A 83 10.84 -14.85 -14.88
CA ARG A 83 10.73 -15.18 -16.31
C ARG A 83 11.93 -15.95 -16.86
N SER A 84 13.12 -15.74 -16.30
CA SER A 84 14.34 -16.43 -16.76
C SER A 84 14.54 -17.81 -16.13
N ASN A 85 13.75 -18.18 -15.12
CA ASN A 85 13.78 -19.49 -14.46
C ASN A 85 12.61 -20.40 -14.87
N VAL A 86 11.88 -20.02 -15.94
CA VAL A 86 10.91 -20.85 -16.68
C VAL A 86 11.46 -21.04 -18.08
#